data_AF-A0A936CXB0-F1
#
_entry.id   AF-A0A936CXB0-F1
#
_cell.length_a   1.000
_cell.length_b   1.000
_cell.length_c   1.000
_cell.angle_alpha   90.00
_cell.angle_beta   90.00
_cell.angle_gamma   90.00
#
_symmetry.space_group_name_H-M   'P 1'
#
loop_
_entity.id
_entity.type
_entity.pdbx_description
1 polymer ?
#
loop_
_entity_poly.entity_id
_entity_poly.type
_entity_poly.pdbx_seq_one_letter_code
_entity_poly.pdbx_strand_id
1 'polypeptide(L)'
;MQCPFLRKLNVKYCGLFGQKRIPLSAGNDAAERCLSHGWRECKLAREQDWTGAAPDRCPHLCVEDVHYCDLAPVRKLVPCNRAASSRCGGDGHRYCDLYLAMAEPHAHARAADTDVDGIPLPDDLAYAPNHLWLDHGDGLRVHIGVDAFFTRTLGSVEAVTFPARRAAARPSVQLRVGGLDLEMVLPLALREIEPNAHLAVAPSAVCDDPYGRGWLFAGVPVAEPGSEVGPVEAGPFLRGPAARRWLCRERERLDRFVHACLDERRAGDTGLATDGGPAADRLSEVLDRRTLVRLHHEFFALRDGGHNG
;
A
#
# COMPACT_ATOMS: atom_id res chain seq x y z
N MET A 1 -11.32 4.97 6.92
CA MET A 1 -11.44 4.77 8.39
C MET A 1 -10.08 4.99 9.09
N GLN A 2 -10.06 5.35 10.39
CA GLN A 2 -8.81 5.49 11.15
C GLN A 2 -8.22 4.15 11.57
N CYS A 3 -6.91 4.10 11.82
CA CYS A 3 -6.23 2.91 12.34
C CYS A 3 -6.82 2.49 13.70
N PRO A 4 -7.21 1.21 13.89
CA PRO A 4 -7.76 0.72 15.15
C PRO A 4 -6.81 0.84 16.36
N PHE A 5 -5.51 0.95 16.10
CA PHE A 5 -4.47 1.11 17.12
C PHE A 5 -3.98 2.56 17.26
N LEU A 6 -4.64 3.51 16.60
CA LEU A 6 -4.40 4.92 16.84
C LEU A 6 -5.04 5.29 18.19
N ARG A 7 -4.22 5.82 19.09
CA ARG A 7 -4.66 6.26 20.41
C ARG A 7 -4.45 7.75 20.56
N LYS A 8 -5.30 8.39 21.35
CA LYS A 8 -5.24 9.80 21.69
C LYS A 8 -4.92 9.94 23.17
N LEU A 9 -4.03 10.87 23.52
CA LEU A 9 -3.83 11.29 24.91
C LEU A 9 -3.54 12.79 24.97
N ASN A 10 -3.74 13.37 26.14
CA ASN A 10 -3.36 14.75 26.42
C ASN A 10 -1.91 14.80 26.87
N VAL A 11 -1.13 15.72 26.32
CA VAL A 11 0.20 16.05 26.81
C VAL A 11 0.24 17.47 27.30
N LYS A 12 1.09 17.70 28.29
CA LYS A 12 1.51 19.04 28.70
C LYS A 12 2.95 19.30 28.29
N TYR A 13 3.27 20.57 28.05
CA TYR A 13 4.62 21.06 27.85
C TYR A 13 4.73 22.51 28.29
N CYS A 14 5.97 22.99 28.46
CA CYS A 14 6.22 24.39 28.77
C CYS A 14 6.31 25.20 27.47
N GLY A 15 5.47 26.23 27.31
CA GLY A 15 5.52 27.11 26.14
C GLY A 15 6.81 27.92 26.01
N LEU A 16 7.56 28.11 27.10
CA LEU A 16 8.85 28.82 27.11
C LEU A 16 10.05 27.93 26.75
N PHE A 17 9.95 26.61 26.98
CA PHE A 17 11.06 25.67 26.73
C PHE A 17 10.80 24.71 25.57
N GLY A 18 9.56 24.27 25.38
CA GLY A 18 9.04 23.59 24.18
C GLY A 18 9.57 22.18 23.88
N GLN A 19 10.66 21.73 24.49
CA GLN A 19 11.36 20.52 24.02
C GLN A 19 10.69 19.19 24.40
N LYS A 20 10.01 19.10 25.54
CA LYS A 20 9.49 17.82 26.06
C LYS A 20 7.98 17.87 26.27
N ARG A 21 7.28 16.97 25.59
CA ARG A 21 5.86 16.66 25.81
C ARG A 21 5.76 15.55 26.84
N ILE A 22 4.93 15.74 27.86
CA ILE A 22 4.75 14.82 28.96
C ILE A 22 3.26 14.44 29.01
N PRO A 23 2.90 13.14 29.01
CA PRO A 23 1.52 12.72 29.18
C PRO A 23 0.90 13.37 30.44
N LEU A 24 -0.28 13.92 30.28
CA LEU A 24 -1.06 14.48 31.38
C LEU A 24 -1.77 13.31 32.09
N SER A 25 -1.22 12.85 33.21
CA SER A 25 -1.82 11.80 34.04
C SER A 25 -2.80 12.42 35.04
N ALA A 26 -4.02 11.87 35.14
CA ALA A 26 -4.94 12.25 36.20
C ALA A 26 -4.40 11.72 37.55
N GLY A 27 -4.08 12.62 38.49
CA GLY A 27 -3.88 12.23 39.88
C GLY A 27 -2.68 12.80 40.62
N ASN A 28 -1.91 13.75 40.07
CA ASN A 28 -0.81 14.37 40.83
C ASN A 28 -0.55 15.86 40.53
N ASP A 29 -1.59 16.62 40.19
CA ASP A 29 -1.51 18.05 39.86
C ASP A 29 -0.81 18.87 40.96
N ALA A 30 -0.98 18.49 42.22
CA ALA A 30 -0.36 19.18 43.36
C ALA A 30 1.16 18.98 43.46
N ALA A 31 1.71 17.84 43.03
CA ALA A 31 3.15 17.58 43.09
C ALA A 31 3.92 18.19 41.91
N GLU A 32 3.21 18.56 40.84
CA GLU A 32 3.83 19.05 39.62
C GLU A 32 3.85 20.57 39.59
N ARG A 33 5.06 21.14 39.54
CA ARG A 33 5.28 22.59 39.65
C ARG A 33 4.43 23.42 38.71
N CYS A 34 4.22 23.00 37.46
CA CYS A 34 3.45 23.77 36.49
C CYS A 34 1.92 23.66 36.67
N LEU A 35 1.42 22.67 37.42
CA LEU A 35 0.00 22.44 37.67
C LEU A 35 -0.48 22.98 39.03
N SER A 36 0.42 23.57 39.81
CA SER A 36 0.15 24.19 41.10
C SER A 36 0.79 25.57 41.19
N HIS A 37 0.50 26.36 42.23
CA HIS A 37 1.15 27.65 42.49
C HIS A 37 2.68 27.59 42.63
N GLY A 38 3.28 26.39 42.75
CA GLY A 38 4.73 26.21 42.72
C GLY A 38 5.40 26.75 41.45
N TRP A 39 4.64 27.00 40.38
CA TRP A 39 5.14 27.63 39.15
C TRP A 39 5.79 28.99 39.41
N ARG A 40 5.41 29.70 40.48
CA ARG A 40 5.99 30.99 40.88
C ARG A 40 7.48 30.90 41.21
N GLU A 41 7.98 29.72 41.57
CA GLU A 41 9.40 29.46 41.84
C GLU A 41 10.18 29.07 40.57
N CYS A 42 9.50 28.88 39.44
CA CYS A 42 10.14 28.52 38.19
C CYS A 42 10.92 29.71 37.61
N LYS A 43 12.23 29.55 37.43
CA LYS A 43 13.11 30.57 36.84
C LYS A 43 12.59 31.13 35.52
N LEU A 44 12.19 30.24 34.59
CA LEU A 44 11.70 30.65 33.27
C LEU A 44 10.45 31.53 33.34
N ALA A 45 9.52 31.22 34.24
CA ALA A 45 8.29 31.98 34.41
C ALA A 45 8.53 33.33 35.10
N ARG A 46 9.48 33.39 36.05
CA ARG A 46 9.85 34.63 36.76
C ARG A 46 10.54 35.66 35.87
N GLU A 47 11.21 35.21 34.82
CA GLU A 47 11.87 36.06 33.83
C GLU A 47 10.87 36.68 32.84
N GLN A 48 9.58 36.33 32.92
CA GLN A 48 8.54 36.92 32.07
C GLN A 48 7.81 38.03 32.81
N ASP A 49 7.53 39.13 32.10
CA ASP A 49 6.63 40.17 32.58
C ASP A 49 5.19 39.66 32.56
N TRP A 50 4.49 39.79 33.68
CA TRP A 50 3.12 39.33 33.77
C TRP A 50 2.25 40.38 34.50
N THR A 51 1.13 40.72 33.88
CA THR A 51 0.18 41.75 34.33
C THR A 51 -1.17 41.10 34.65
N GLY A 52 -1.65 41.22 35.90
CA GLY A 52 -2.98 40.72 36.30
C GLY A 52 -3.02 40.02 37.67
N ALA A 53 -4.00 39.11 37.86
CA ALA A 53 -4.18 38.24 39.05
C ALA A 53 -3.66 36.80 38.81
N ALA A 54 -2.80 36.30 39.71
CA ALA A 54 -1.87 35.21 39.38
C ALA A 54 -2.61 33.88 39.25
N PRO A 55 -2.52 33.19 38.11
CA PRO A 55 -3.31 31.98 37.90
C PRO A 55 -2.88 30.83 38.82
N ASP A 56 -3.81 29.91 39.05
CA ASP A 56 -3.61 28.71 39.87
C ASP A 56 -2.62 27.72 39.24
N ARG A 57 -2.43 27.81 37.92
CA ARG A 57 -1.49 27.02 37.12
C ARG A 57 -0.53 27.95 36.39
N CYS A 58 0.60 27.40 35.94
CA CYS A 58 1.60 28.17 35.20
C CYS A 58 0.96 28.81 33.93
N PRO A 59 1.11 30.14 33.71
CA PRO A 59 0.59 30.80 32.50
C PRO A 59 1.13 30.22 31.19
N HIS A 60 2.33 29.63 31.24
CA HIS A 60 3.00 29.03 30.09
C HIS A 60 2.83 27.50 30.03
N LEU A 61 1.93 26.94 30.83
CA LEU A 61 1.54 25.54 30.69
C LEU A 61 0.70 25.41 29.43
N CYS A 62 1.22 24.71 28.44
CA CYS A 62 0.48 24.35 27.25
C CYS A 62 -0.01 22.92 27.39
N VAL A 63 -1.27 22.68 27.01
CA VAL A 63 -1.85 21.34 26.89
C VAL A 63 -2.25 21.15 25.43
N GLU A 64 -1.87 20.00 24.87
CA GLU A 64 -2.14 19.66 23.48
C GLU A 64 -2.58 18.20 23.39
N ASP A 65 -3.52 17.94 22.49
CA ASP A 65 -3.91 16.59 22.13
C ASP A 65 -2.89 16.00 21.13
N VAL A 66 -2.42 14.79 21.43
CA VAL A 66 -1.52 14.04 20.55
C VAL A 66 -2.08 12.66 20.24
N HIS A 67 -1.77 12.18 19.05
CA HIS A 67 -1.92 10.80 18.65
C HIS A 67 -0.61 10.02 18.80
N TYR A 68 -0.74 8.72 19.06
CA TYR A 68 0.35 7.76 19.02
C TYR A 68 -0.15 6.39 18.55
N CYS A 69 0.78 5.57 18.06
CA CYS A 69 0.49 4.19 17.69
C CYS A 69 0.69 3.28 18.91
N ASP A 70 -0.33 2.51 19.28
CA ASP A 70 -0.30 1.58 20.42
C ASP A 70 0.62 0.36 20.16
N LEU A 71 0.83 0.03 18.88
CA LEU A 71 1.69 -1.07 18.44
C LEU A 71 3.16 -0.67 18.31
N ALA A 72 3.45 0.62 18.22
CA ALA A 72 4.82 1.07 18.06
C ALA A 72 5.61 0.85 19.36
N PRO A 73 6.82 0.24 19.30
CA PRO A 73 7.61 -0.04 20.49
C PRO A 73 8.04 1.25 21.21
N VAL A 74 8.11 2.36 20.47
CA VAL A 74 8.37 3.70 21.01
C VAL A 74 7.18 4.60 20.70
N ARG A 75 6.56 5.16 21.75
CA ARG A 75 5.43 6.09 21.63
C ARG A 75 5.90 7.43 21.07
N LYS A 76 5.86 7.56 19.74
CA LYS A 76 6.03 8.85 19.07
C LYS A 76 4.75 9.66 19.20
N LEU A 77 4.81 10.76 19.95
CA LEU A 77 3.69 11.66 20.20
C LEU A 77 3.57 12.66 19.03
N VAL A 78 2.50 12.57 18.26
CA VAL A 78 2.25 13.41 17.09
C VAL A 78 1.05 14.31 17.38
N PRO A 79 1.20 15.65 17.35
CA PRO A 79 0.07 16.58 17.49
C PRO A 79 -1.11 16.22 16.59
N CYS A 80 -2.34 16.26 17.13
CA CYS A 80 -3.52 15.82 16.39
C CYS A 80 -3.75 16.59 15.07
N ASN A 81 -3.42 17.89 15.04
CA ASN A 81 -3.47 18.70 13.82
C ASN A 81 -2.50 18.24 12.72
N ARG A 82 -1.43 17.52 13.07
CA ARG A 82 -0.47 16.89 12.16
C ARG A 82 -0.75 15.41 11.95
N ALA A 83 -1.55 14.78 12.80
CA ALA A 83 -1.88 13.36 12.70
C ALA A 83 -2.94 13.08 11.62
N ALA A 84 -3.73 14.08 11.22
CA ALA A 84 -4.65 13.98 10.08
C ALA A 84 -3.92 13.67 8.76
N SER A 85 -2.64 14.06 8.63
CA SER A 85 -1.78 13.69 7.49
C SER A 85 -0.93 12.43 7.72
N SER A 86 -1.10 11.76 8.86
CA SER A 86 -0.40 10.50 9.14
C SER A 86 -1.11 9.30 8.51
N ARG A 87 -0.36 8.24 8.15
CA ARG A 87 -0.92 6.98 7.62
C ARG A 87 -2.04 6.41 8.51
N CYS A 88 -1.94 6.61 9.83
CA CYS A 88 -2.91 6.10 10.79
C CYS A 88 -4.21 6.91 10.85
N GLY A 89 -4.20 8.17 10.36
CA GLY A 89 -5.37 9.05 10.35
C GLY A 89 -6.40 8.71 9.27
N GLY A 90 -6.05 7.86 8.31
CA GLY A 90 -6.94 7.34 7.26
C GLY A 90 -6.63 5.87 6.96
N ASP A 91 -7.05 5.39 5.79
CA ASP A 91 -6.92 3.96 5.42
C ASP A 91 -5.49 3.49 5.11
N GLY A 92 -4.51 4.41 5.05
CA GLY A 92 -3.11 4.07 4.82
C GLY A 92 -2.50 3.13 5.88
N HIS A 93 -3.18 2.93 7.01
CA HIS A 93 -2.79 1.95 8.02
C HIS A 93 -2.94 0.49 7.56
N ARG A 94 -3.80 0.21 6.56
CA ARG A 94 -3.96 -1.13 5.96
C ARG A 94 -2.66 -1.66 5.34
N TYR A 95 -1.73 -0.76 5.04
CA TYR A 95 -0.41 -1.06 4.47
C TYR A 95 0.75 -0.82 5.47
N CYS A 96 0.45 -0.65 6.75
CA CYS A 96 1.45 -0.42 7.79
C CYS A 96 1.93 -1.75 8.38
N ASP A 97 3.24 -2.02 8.37
CA ASP A 97 3.84 -3.26 8.87
C ASP A 97 3.42 -3.61 10.30
N LEU A 98 3.31 -2.62 11.19
CA LEU A 98 2.87 -2.84 12.57
C LEU A 98 1.41 -3.31 12.63
N TYR A 99 0.54 -2.65 11.87
CA TYR A 99 -0.87 -3.03 11.78
C TYR A 99 -1.00 -4.43 11.16
N LEU A 100 -0.28 -4.66 10.06
CA LEU A 100 -0.22 -5.94 9.36
C LEU A 100 0.47 -7.04 10.16
N ALA A 101 1.27 -6.74 11.18
CA ALA A 101 1.83 -7.77 12.07
C ALA A 101 0.81 -8.21 13.14
N MET A 102 -0.13 -7.32 13.48
CA MET A 102 -1.01 -7.48 14.63
C MET A 102 -2.45 -7.86 14.27
N ALA A 103 -2.94 -7.51 13.08
CA ALA A 103 -4.34 -7.73 12.71
C ALA A 103 -4.68 -9.18 12.29
N GLU A 104 -3.97 -10.18 12.80
CA GLU A 104 -4.03 -11.62 12.46
C GLU A 104 -3.71 -12.03 11.00
N PRO A 105 -2.94 -13.11 10.78
CA PRO A 105 -2.60 -13.63 9.45
C PRO A 105 -3.79 -13.90 8.51
N HIS A 106 -5.00 -14.09 9.05
CA HIS A 106 -6.21 -14.39 8.28
C HIS A 106 -7.10 -13.18 8.00
N ALA A 107 -6.88 -12.04 8.65
CA ALA A 107 -7.64 -10.80 8.40
C ALA A 107 -6.90 -9.80 7.47
N HIS A 108 -5.70 -10.18 6.99
CA HIS A 108 -4.96 -9.45 5.95
C HIS A 108 -5.36 -9.80 4.52
N ALA A 109 -6.03 -10.93 4.32
CA ALA A 109 -6.84 -11.06 3.13
C ALA A 109 -7.89 -9.94 3.26
N ARG A 110 -7.69 -8.81 2.55
CA ARG A 110 -8.82 -7.97 2.15
C ARG A 110 -9.88 -8.97 1.75
N ALA A 111 -10.96 -9.09 2.53
CA ALA A 111 -11.92 -10.16 2.35
C ALA A 111 -12.26 -10.16 0.87
N ALA A 112 -11.79 -11.16 0.14
CA ALA A 112 -12.15 -11.31 -1.24
C ALA A 112 -13.57 -11.83 -1.17
N ASP A 113 -14.52 -10.91 -0.99
CA ASP A 113 -15.96 -11.20 -1.02
C ASP A 113 -16.32 -11.89 -2.35
N THR A 114 -15.43 -11.77 -3.36
CA THR A 114 -15.49 -12.47 -4.62
C THR A 114 -14.14 -13.11 -5.00
N ASP A 115 -14.22 -14.29 -5.61
CA ASP A 115 -13.11 -14.96 -6.27
C ASP A 115 -13.50 -15.38 -7.70
N VAL A 116 -12.49 -15.65 -8.52
CA VAL A 116 -12.63 -16.28 -9.84
C VAL A 116 -11.78 -17.54 -9.86
N ASP A 117 -12.42 -18.71 -9.82
CA ASP A 117 -11.77 -20.03 -9.78
C ASP A 117 -10.72 -20.15 -8.66
N GLY A 118 -11.02 -19.61 -7.47
CA GLY A 118 -10.11 -19.57 -6.33
C GLY A 118 -9.00 -18.51 -6.44
N ILE A 119 -9.09 -17.58 -7.39
CA ILE A 119 -8.24 -16.37 -7.42
C ILE A 119 -8.97 -15.25 -6.69
N PRO A 120 -8.46 -14.78 -5.54
CA PRO A 120 -9.06 -13.67 -4.82
C PRO A 120 -9.09 -12.39 -5.67
N LEU A 121 -10.24 -11.73 -5.73
CA LEU A 121 -10.46 -10.49 -6.48
C LEU A 121 -11.23 -9.48 -5.61
N PRO A 122 -10.56 -8.75 -4.70
CA PRO A 122 -11.22 -7.71 -3.89
C PRO A 122 -12.01 -6.70 -4.73
N ASP A 123 -13.29 -6.49 -4.39
CA ASP A 123 -14.23 -5.63 -5.14
C ASP A 123 -13.95 -4.12 -4.95
N ASP A 124 -13.23 -3.75 -3.89
CA ASP A 124 -12.91 -2.37 -3.54
C ASP A 124 -11.65 -1.82 -4.25
N LEU A 125 -11.01 -2.65 -5.08
CA LEU A 125 -9.84 -2.28 -5.87
C LEU A 125 -10.19 -1.98 -7.32
N ALA A 126 -9.33 -1.19 -7.96
CA ALA A 126 -9.33 -0.97 -9.40
C ALA A 126 -8.20 -1.77 -10.06
N TYR A 127 -8.48 -2.48 -11.14
CA TYR A 127 -7.52 -3.39 -11.79
C TYR A 127 -7.12 -2.87 -13.17
N ALA A 128 -5.82 -2.77 -13.42
CA ALA A 128 -5.26 -2.49 -14.72
C ALA A 128 -5.26 -3.75 -15.59
N PRO A 129 -5.39 -3.64 -16.92
CA PRO A 129 -5.37 -4.79 -17.84
C PRO A 129 -4.08 -5.61 -17.80
N ASN A 130 -3.00 -5.08 -17.23
CA ASN A 130 -1.73 -5.76 -17.05
C ASN A 130 -1.54 -6.30 -15.61
N HIS A 131 -2.64 -6.64 -14.93
CA HIS A 131 -2.66 -7.29 -13.62
C HIS A 131 -2.04 -6.50 -12.46
N LEU A 132 -1.97 -5.17 -12.60
CA LEU A 132 -1.71 -4.27 -11.47
C LEU A 132 -3.03 -3.85 -10.84
N TRP A 133 -3.13 -3.86 -9.51
CA TRP A 133 -4.28 -3.31 -8.79
C TRP A 133 -3.94 -1.95 -8.19
N LEU A 134 -4.96 -1.12 -7.96
CA LEU A 134 -4.87 0.18 -7.32
C LEU A 134 -5.91 0.26 -6.21
N ASP A 135 -5.45 0.62 -5.02
CA ASP A 135 -6.29 1.01 -3.90
C ASP A 135 -6.21 2.52 -3.72
N HIS A 136 -7.34 3.20 -3.87
CA HIS A 136 -7.45 4.64 -3.66
C HIS A 136 -7.85 5.01 -2.22
N GLY A 137 -8.39 4.06 -1.45
CA GLY A 137 -8.88 4.28 -0.09
C GLY A 137 -9.67 5.59 0.07
N ASP A 138 -9.58 6.17 1.26
CA ASP A 138 -10.18 7.49 1.57
C ASP A 138 -9.25 8.69 1.28
N GLY A 139 -8.07 8.46 0.70
CA GLY A 139 -6.99 9.46 0.64
C GLY A 139 -6.63 9.91 -0.77
N LEU A 140 -5.73 10.90 -0.87
CA LEU A 140 -5.16 11.33 -2.16
C LEU A 140 -4.08 10.37 -2.70
N ARG A 141 -3.55 9.48 -1.84
CA ARG A 141 -2.50 8.54 -2.21
C ARG A 141 -3.10 7.18 -2.51
N VAL A 142 -2.71 6.63 -3.66
CA VAL A 142 -3.04 5.28 -4.07
C VAL A 142 -1.92 4.31 -3.68
N HIS A 143 -2.26 3.07 -3.35
CA HIS A 143 -1.32 1.95 -3.28
C HIS A 143 -1.51 1.06 -4.50
N ILE A 144 -0.41 0.49 -5.00
CA ILE A 144 -0.39 -0.35 -6.20
C ILE A 144 0.32 -1.65 -5.88
N GLY A 145 -0.18 -2.77 -6.37
CA GLY A 145 0.49 -4.07 -6.33
C GLY A 145 0.15 -4.92 -7.55
N VAL A 146 0.63 -6.16 -7.58
CA VAL A 146 0.20 -7.18 -8.57
C VAL A 146 -0.93 -8.01 -7.99
N ASP A 147 -1.86 -8.42 -8.83
CA ASP A 147 -3.01 -9.21 -8.40
C ASP A 147 -2.67 -10.69 -8.14
N ALA A 148 -3.61 -11.42 -7.55
CA ALA A 148 -3.44 -12.84 -7.25
C ALA A 148 -3.36 -13.73 -8.51
N PHE A 149 -3.80 -13.24 -9.67
CA PHE A 149 -3.63 -13.96 -10.93
C PHE A 149 -2.17 -13.93 -11.37
N PHE A 150 -1.49 -12.79 -11.28
CA PHE A 150 -0.06 -12.69 -11.54
C PHE A 150 0.72 -13.66 -10.64
N THR A 151 0.49 -13.62 -9.33
CA THR A 151 1.28 -14.40 -8.37
C THR A 151 1.03 -15.89 -8.49
N ARG A 152 -0.22 -16.31 -8.74
CA ARG A 152 -0.57 -17.71 -8.97
C ARG A 152 -0.03 -18.23 -10.31
N THR A 153 -0.08 -17.41 -11.36
CA THR A 153 0.42 -17.77 -12.69
C THR A 153 1.94 -17.93 -12.69
N LEU A 154 2.66 -16.95 -12.13
CA LEU A 154 4.11 -16.91 -12.19
C LEU A 154 4.80 -17.59 -11.02
N GLY A 155 4.14 -17.78 -9.88
CA GLY A 155 4.74 -18.38 -8.70
C GLY A 155 5.67 -17.40 -7.97
N SER A 156 6.86 -17.87 -7.61
CA SER A 156 7.75 -17.17 -6.67
C SER A 156 8.44 -15.94 -7.26
N VAL A 157 8.40 -14.82 -6.53
CA VAL A 157 9.20 -13.62 -6.81
C VAL A 157 10.49 -13.68 -5.98
N GLU A 158 11.63 -13.75 -6.67
CA GLU A 158 12.97 -13.86 -6.10
C GLU A 158 13.54 -12.50 -5.67
N ALA A 159 13.19 -11.43 -6.40
CA ALA A 159 13.67 -10.08 -6.14
C ALA A 159 12.73 -9.02 -6.72
N VAL A 160 12.72 -7.84 -6.10
CA VAL A 160 11.97 -6.67 -6.55
C VAL A 160 12.93 -5.49 -6.69
N THR A 161 13.00 -4.93 -7.90
CA THR A 161 13.86 -3.77 -8.19
C THR A 161 13.02 -2.61 -8.68
N PHE A 162 13.21 -1.44 -8.08
CA PHE A 162 12.53 -0.21 -8.46
C PHE A 162 13.49 0.69 -9.26
N PRO A 163 13.24 0.95 -10.55
CA PRO A 163 14.03 1.88 -11.35
C PRO A 163 14.04 3.31 -10.78
N ALA A 164 15.05 4.09 -11.15
CA ALA A 164 15.22 5.47 -10.69
C ALA A 164 14.01 6.35 -11.06
N ARG A 165 13.56 7.15 -10.08
CA ARG A 165 12.30 7.90 -10.15
C ARG A 165 12.44 9.17 -10.99
N ARG A 166 11.39 9.51 -11.73
CA ARG A 166 11.13 10.86 -12.24
C ARG A 166 10.02 11.52 -11.41
N ALA A 167 9.98 12.84 -11.36
CA ALA A 167 9.08 13.60 -10.46
C ALA A 167 7.58 13.32 -10.70
N ALA A 168 7.19 13.15 -11.97
CA ALA A 168 5.88 12.64 -12.38
C ALA A 168 6.10 11.68 -13.55
N ALA A 169 5.69 10.43 -13.39
CA ALA A 169 5.87 9.40 -14.42
C ALA A 169 4.93 8.22 -14.18
N ARG A 170 4.79 7.37 -15.19
CA ARG A 170 4.27 6.00 -15.01
C ARG A 170 5.32 5.18 -14.26
N PRO A 171 5.10 4.81 -12.98
CA PRO A 171 6.06 3.99 -12.27
C PRO A 171 6.18 2.61 -12.93
N SER A 172 7.40 2.07 -12.91
CA SER A 172 7.66 0.67 -13.24
C SER A 172 8.37 -0.04 -12.10
N VAL A 173 8.30 -1.38 -12.13
CA VAL A 173 9.01 -2.28 -11.23
C VAL A 173 9.52 -3.48 -12.02
N GLN A 174 10.69 -3.98 -11.66
CA GLN A 174 11.23 -5.23 -12.18
C GLN A 174 11.06 -6.33 -11.13
N LEU A 175 10.37 -7.39 -11.50
CA LEU A 175 10.13 -8.57 -10.66
C LEU A 175 10.96 -9.73 -11.21
N ARG A 176 11.85 -10.28 -10.39
CA ARG A 176 12.63 -11.46 -10.78
C ARG A 176 11.84 -12.72 -10.50
N VAL A 177 11.53 -13.48 -11.55
CA VAL A 177 10.75 -14.72 -11.49
C VAL A 177 11.42 -15.76 -12.38
N GLY A 178 11.78 -16.92 -11.84
CA GLY A 178 12.43 -17.99 -12.61
C GLY A 178 13.74 -17.53 -13.26
N GLY A 179 14.50 -16.67 -12.59
CA GLY A 179 15.73 -16.06 -13.13
C GLY A 179 15.52 -15.08 -14.29
N LEU A 180 14.29 -14.60 -14.53
CA LEU A 180 13.95 -13.54 -15.47
C LEU A 180 13.51 -12.26 -14.76
N ASP A 181 14.04 -11.12 -15.20
CA ASP A 181 13.54 -9.81 -14.79
C ASP A 181 12.36 -9.42 -15.70
N LEU A 182 11.16 -9.39 -15.12
CA LEU A 182 9.91 -9.03 -15.78
C LEU A 182 9.52 -7.61 -15.39
N GLU A 183 9.29 -6.72 -16.36
CA GLU A 183 8.95 -5.33 -16.10
C GLU A 183 7.44 -5.11 -16.07
N MET A 184 6.94 -4.55 -14.96
CA MET A 184 5.55 -4.13 -14.82
C MET A 184 5.50 -2.61 -14.81
N VAL A 185 4.64 -2.02 -15.64
CA VAL A 185 4.47 -0.56 -15.73
C VAL A 185 3.02 -0.20 -15.41
N LEU A 186 2.81 0.76 -14.52
CA LEU A 186 1.46 1.26 -14.22
C LEU A 186 0.94 2.12 -15.40
N PRO A 187 -0.27 1.87 -15.95
CA PRO A 187 -0.87 2.71 -16.99
C PRO A 187 -1.43 4.05 -16.46
N LEU A 188 -0.79 4.64 -15.45
CA LEU A 188 -1.20 5.91 -14.84
C LEU A 188 0.02 6.64 -14.29
N ALA A 189 0.09 7.95 -14.55
CA ALA A 189 1.16 8.78 -14.02
C ALA A 189 0.92 9.07 -12.52
N LEU A 190 1.96 8.89 -11.71
CA LEU A 190 1.97 9.25 -10.30
C LEU A 190 3.04 10.32 -10.04
N ARG A 191 2.80 11.14 -9.02
CA ARG A 191 3.81 11.97 -8.35
C ARG A 191 4.02 11.48 -6.91
N GLU A 192 5.10 11.94 -6.28
CA GLU A 192 5.40 11.58 -4.87
C GLU A 192 5.45 10.06 -4.65
N ILE A 193 6.03 9.36 -5.63
CA ILE A 193 6.06 7.90 -5.69
C ILE A 193 6.99 7.38 -4.60
N GLU A 194 6.50 6.46 -3.78
CA GLU A 194 7.19 5.79 -2.68
C GLU A 194 7.20 4.27 -2.94
N PRO A 195 8.36 3.59 -2.98
CA PRO A 195 8.40 2.13 -3.09
C PRO A 195 8.06 1.48 -1.75
N ASN A 196 7.58 0.25 -1.80
CA ASN A 196 7.56 -0.60 -0.62
C ASN A 196 8.97 -1.08 -0.29
N ALA A 197 9.60 -0.42 0.68
CA ALA A 197 10.95 -0.75 1.13
C ALA A 197 11.06 -2.17 1.75
N HIS A 198 9.95 -2.75 2.21
CA HIS A 198 9.91 -4.10 2.77
C HIS A 198 10.32 -5.17 1.75
N LEU A 199 9.99 -4.96 0.47
CA LEU A 199 10.25 -5.94 -0.60
C LEU A 199 11.73 -6.11 -0.94
N ALA A 200 12.60 -5.21 -0.45
CA ALA A 200 14.05 -5.37 -0.58
C ALA A 200 14.60 -6.53 0.26
N VAL A 201 13.92 -6.88 1.36
CA VAL A 201 14.33 -7.95 2.29
C VAL A 201 13.37 -9.14 2.30
N ALA A 202 12.11 -8.93 1.89
CA ALA A 202 11.06 -9.94 1.86
C ALA A 202 10.29 -9.91 0.53
N PRO A 203 10.93 -10.26 -0.61
CA PRO A 203 10.28 -10.24 -1.92
C PRO A 203 9.12 -11.24 -2.04
N SER A 204 9.13 -12.34 -1.26
CA SER A 204 8.05 -13.34 -1.26
C SER A 204 6.70 -12.76 -0.82
N ALA A 205 6.69 -11.64 -0.09
CA ALA A 205 5.47 -10.95 0.33
C ALA A 205 4.57 -10.56 -0.87
N VAL A 206 5.15 -10.34 -2.05
CA VAL A 206 4.38 -10.11 -3.29
C VAL A 206 3.44 -11.29 -3.56
N CYS A 207 3.89 -12.52 -3.33
CA CYS A 207 3.12 -13.74 -3.58
C CYS A 207 2.29 -14.17 -2.37
N ASP A 208 2.87 -14.06 -1.17
CA ASP A 208 2.26 -14.53 0.08
C ASP A 208 1.07 -13.66 0.50
N ASP A 209 1.12 -12.35 0.21
CA ASP A 209 0.08 -11.38 0.57
C ASP A 209 -0.03 -10.27 -0.52
N PRO A 210 -0.53 -10.59 -1.72
CA PRO A 210 -0.51 -9.70 -2.89
C PRO A 210 -1.31 -8.41 -2.71
N TYR A 211 -2.31 -8.41 -1.84
CA TYR A 211 -3.20 -7.27 -1.59
C TYR A 211 -2.92 -6.54 -0.27
N GLY A 212 -2.03 -7.07 0.57
CA GLY A 212 -1.58 -6.47 1.83
C GLY A 212 -0.11 -6.09 1.76
N ARG A 213 0.78 -6.88 2.39
CA ARG A 213 2.24 -6.63 2.50
C ARG A 213 2.96 -6.58 1.15
N GLY A 214 2.40 -7.21 0.13
CA GLY A 214 2.94 -7.32 -1.23
C GLY A 214 2.75 -6.09 -2.12
N TRP A 215 2.19 -4.98 -1.62
CA TRP A 215 2.08 -3.74 -2.39
C TRP A 215 3.47 -3.29 -2.89
N LEU A 216 3.55 -2.74 -4.09
CA LEU A 216 4.78 -2.38 -4.79
C LEU A 216 5.17 -0.91 -4.58
N PHE A 217 4.25 0.00 -4.86
CA PHE A 217 4.49 1.44 -4.73
C PHE A 217 3.21 2.20 -4.38
N ALA A 218 3.38 3.35 -3.76
CA ALA A 218 2.32 4.28 -3.38
C ALA A 218 2.63 5.66 -3.97
N GLY A 219 1.62 6.45 -4.31
CA GLY A 219 1.83 7.76 -4.92
C GLY A 219 0.53 8.54 -5.07
N VAL A 220 0.63 9.79 -5.53
CA VAL A 220 -0.54 10.62 -5.82
C VAL A 220 -0.81 10.57 -7.33
N PRO A 221 -1.99 10.13 -7.77
CA PRO A 221 -2.37 10.18 -9.18
C PRO A 221 -2.25 11.58 -9.76
N VAL A 222 -1.71 11.70 -10.98
CA VAL A 222 -1.64 12.95 -11.71
C VAL A 222 -2.90 13.08 -12.57
N ALA A 223 -3.69 14.14 -12.33
CA ALA A 223 -4.87 14.44 -13.14
C ALA A 223 -4.48 15.10 -14.46
N GLU A 224 -5.22 14.78 -15.52
CA GLU A 224 -5.13 15.49 -16.79
C GLU A 224 -5.69 16.92 -16.62
N PRO A 225 -5.01 17.97 -17.14
CA PRO A 225 -5.49 19.34 -17.06
C PRO A 225 -6.90 19.48 -17.66
N GLY A 226 -7.84 20.02 -16.87
CA GLY A 226 -9.22 20.25 -17.32
C GLY A 226 -10.15 19.03 -17.22
N SER A 227 -9.69 17.89 -16.70
CA SER A 227 -10.57 16.76 -16.41
C SER A 227 -11.45 17.04 -15.19
N GLU A 228 -12.76 16.88 -15.36
CA GLU A 228 -13.73 16.90 -14.25
C GLU A 228 -13.80 15.54 -13.52
N VAL A 229 -13.32 14.49 -14.17
CA VAL A 229 -13.27 13.12 -13.66
C VAL A 229 -11.90 12.87 -13.02
N GLY A 230 -11.89 12.16 -11.89
CA GLY A 230 -10.65 11.81 -11.21
C GLY A 230 -9.74 10.92 -12.08
N PRO A 231 -8.41 10.97 -11.88
CA PRO A 231 -7.45 10.25 -12.72
C PRO A 231 -7.59 8.72 -12.70
N VAL A 232 -8.09 8.14 -11.59
CA VAL A 232 -8.31 6.69 -11.49
C VAL A 232 -9.63 6.29 -12.14
N GLU A 233 -10.59 7.21 -12.23
CA GLU A 233 -11.87 7.02 -12.92
C GLU A 233 -11.71 7.18 -14.43
N ALA A 234 -10.86 8.11 -14.87
CA ALA A 234 -10.53 8.35 -16.27
C ALA A 234 -9.56 7.29 -16.86
N GLY A 235 -8.79 6.60 -16.02
CA GLY A 235 -7.84 5.58 -16.45
C GLY A 235 -8.50 4.28 -16.92
N PRO A 236 -7.73 3.38 -17.58
CA PRO A 236 -8.25 2.13 -18.14
C PRO A 236 -8.49 1.04 -17.09
N PHE A 237 -9.05 1.40 -15.93
CA PHE A 237 -9.15 0.53 -14.77
C PHE A 237 -10.52 -0.13 -14.65
N LEU A 238 -10.51 -1.43 -14.38
CA LEU A 238 -11.66 -2.29 -14.25
C LEU A 238 -12.05 -2.42 -12.77
N ARG A 239 -13.35 -2.45 -12.46
CA ARG A 239 -13.88 -2.57 -11.09
C ARG A 239 -15.08 -3.52 -11.06
N GLY A 240 -15.34 -4.11 -9.90
CA GLY A 240 -16.52 -4.94 -9.61
C GLY A 240 -16.83 -5.95 -10.72
N PRO A 241 -18.08 -6.03 -11.25
CA PRO A 241 -18.46 -7.01 -12.26
C PRO A 241 -17.63 -6.97 -13.55
N ALA A 242 -17.07 -5.81 -13.92
CA ALA A 242 -16.21 -5.70 -15.10
C ALA A 242 -14.84 -6.34 -14.87
N ALA A 243 -14.24 -6.13 -13.69
CA ALA A 243 -13.00 -6.79 -13.28
C ALA A 243 -13.19 -8.31 -13.22
N ARG A 244 -14.30 -8.79 -12.64
CA ARG A 244 -14.62 -10.23 -12.60
C ARG A 244 -14.70 -10.86 -13.99
N ARG A 245 -15.45 -10.24 -14.92
CA ARG A 245 -15.55 -10.74 -16.30
C ARG A 245 -14.21 -10.70 -17.04
N TRP A 246 -13.38 -9.70 -16.77
CA TRP A 246 -12.04 -9.64 -17.32
C TRP A 246 -11.18 -10.78 -16.80
N LEU A 247 -11.15 -11.00 -15.48
CA LEU A 247 -10.34 -12.06 -14.88
C LEU A 247 -10.77 -13.47 -15.35
N CYS A 248 -12.07 -13.73 -15.50
CA CYS A 248 -12.57 -14.97 -16.11
C CYS A 248 -12.01 -15.17 -17.53
N ARG A 249 -11.96 -14.10 -18.34
CA ARG A 249 -11.39 -14.17 -19.69
C ARG A 249 -9.87 -14.32 -19.67
N GLU A 250 -9.17 -13.72 -18.72
CA GLU A 250 -7.72 -13.90 -18.56
C GLU A 250 -7.38 -15.36 -18.21
N ARG A 251 -8.20 -16.01 -17.38
CA ARG A 251 -8.10 -17.45 -17.09
C ARG A 251 -8.23 -18.29 -18.35
N GLU A 252 -9.30 -18.10 -19.11
CA GLU A 252 -9.52 -18.80 -20.38
C GLU A 252 -8.43 -18.50 -21.43
N ARG A 253 -7.88 -17.28 -21.44
CA ARG A 253 -6.76 -16.90 -22.31
C ARG A 253 -5.48 -17.63 -21.89
N LEU A 254 -5.21 -17.74 -20.58
CA LEU A 254 -4.03 -18.43 -20.05
C LEU A 254 -4.06 -19.92 -20.39
N ASP A 255 -5.20 -20.58 -20.17
CA ASP A 255 -5.39 -22.00 -20.51
C ASP A 255 -5.08 -22.26 -21.99
N ARG A 256 -5.69 -21.45 -22.88
CA ARG A 256 -5.41 -21.54 -24.33
C ARG A 256 -3.95 -21.25 -24.68
N PHE A 257 -3.33 -20.27 -24.03
CA PHE A 257 -1.93 -19.94 -24.27
C PHE A 257 -1.00 -21.10 -23.88
N VAL A 258 -1.23 -21.71 -22.72
CA VAL A 258 -0.42 -22.85 -22.24
C VAL A 258 -0.60 -24.06 -23.14
N HIS A 259 -1.84 -24.40 -23.52
CA HIS A 259 -2.09 -25.50 -24.46
C HIS A 259 -1.39 -25.28 -25.80
N ALA A 260 -1.52 -24.08 -26.40
CA ALA A 260 -0.85 -23.77 -27.65
C ALA A 260 0.69 -23.92 -27.54
N CYS A 261 1.28 -23.47 -26.42
CA CYS A 261 2.72 -23.62 -26.20
C CYS A 261 3.16 -25.08 -26.03
N LEU A 262 2.32 -25.92 -25.42
CA LEU A 262 2.59 -27.35 -25.27
C LEU A 262 2.43 -28.11 -26.60
N ASP A 263 1.43 -27.74 -27.41
CA ASP A 263 1.21 -28.32 -28.74
C ASP A 263 2.35 -27.95 -29.71
N GLU A 264 2.83 -26.71 -29.69
CA GLU A 264 4.03 -26.28 -30.43
C GLU A 264 5.26 -27.16 -30.08
N ARG A 265 5.40 -27.59 -28.81
CA ARG A 265 6.47 -28.51 -28.38
C ARG A 265 6.21 -29.96 -28.79
N ARG A 266 4.95 -30.37 -28.90
CA ARG A 266 4.52 -31.72 -29.27
C ARG A 266 4.41 -31.96 -30.77
N ALA A 267 4.54 -30.94 -31.61
CA ALA A 267 4.42 -31.01 -33.07
C ALA A 267 5.44 -31.93 -33.80
N GLY A 268 6.16 -32.80 -33.08
CA GLY A 268 6.93 -33.93 -33.60
C GLY A 268 6.41 -35.32 -33.20
N ASP A 269 5.35 -35.42 -32.41
CA ASP A 269 4.79 -36.68 -31.89
C ASP A 269 3.28 -36.71 -32.15
N THR A 270 2.76 -37.82 -32.68
CA THR A 270 1.34 -37.98 -33.04
C THR A 270 0.47 -38.12 -31.79
N GLY A 271 0.21 -37.00 -31.11
CA GLY A 271 -0.55 -36.96 -29.85
C GLY A 271 -2.05 -36.83 -30.07
N LEU A 272 -2.82 -37.77 -29.50
CA LEU A 272 -4.27 -37.69 -29.35
C LEU A 272 -4.69 -36.39 -28.65
N ALA A 273 -5.85 -35.85 -29.03
CA ALA A 273 -6.46 -34.71 -28.37
C ALA A 273 -6.74 -35.04 -26.90
N THR A 274 -5.92 -34.51 -25.99
CA THR A 274 -6.26 -34.47 -24.57
C THR A 274 -7.22 -33.30 -24.36
N ASP A 275 -8.30 -33.56 -23.66
CA ASP A 275 -9.15 -32.56 -23.04
C ASP A 275 -8.28 -31.67 -22.15
N GLY A 276 -7.87 -30.52 -22.69
CA GLY A 276 -6.96 -29.59 -22.04
C GLY A 276 -7.50 -29.20 -20.67
N GLY A 277 -6.94 -29.77 -19.61
CA GLY A 277 -7.20 -29.37 -18.23
C GLY A 277 -6.69 -27.95 -17.97
N PRO A 278 -7.13 -27.31 -16.88
CA PRO A 278 -6.72 -25.94 -16.56
C PRO A 278 -5.19 -25.82 -16.50
N ALA A 279 -4.66 -24.65 -16.87
CA ALA A 279 -3.25 -24.36 -16.75
C ALA A 279 -2.77 -24.59 -15.30
N ALA A 280 -1.61 -25.21 -15.17
CA ALA A 280 -0.97 -25.37 -13.89
C ALA A 280 -0.60 -24.00 -13.30
N ASP A 281 -0.63 -23.90 -11.97
CA ASP A 281 -0.09 -22.75 -11.27
C ASP A 281 1.45 -22.76 -11.33
N ARG A 282 2.10 -21.63 -11.01
CA ARG A 282 3.57 -21.50 -10.91
C ARG A 282 4.29 -21.88 -12.20
N LEU A 283 3.79 -21.36 -13.33
CA LEU A 283 4.29 -21.65 -14.67
C LEU A 283 5.77 -21.28 -14.88
N SER A 284 6.35 -20.40 -14.07
CA SER A 284 7.79 -20.11 -14.13
C SER A 284 8.68 -21.31 -13.80
N GLU A 285 8.16 -22.30 -13.08
CA GLU A 285 8.88 -23.52 -12.69
C GLU A 285 8.84 -24.60 -13.79
N VAL A 286 7.90 -24.48 -14.73
CA VAL A 286 7.61 -25.49 -15.75
C VAL A 286 7.96 -25.02 -17.17
N LEU A 287 7.76 -23.73 -17.44
CA LEU A 287 8.01 -23.13 -18.75
C LEU A 287 9.48 -22.79 -18.93
N ASP A 288 9.97 -22.96 -20.16
CA ASP A 288 11.31 -22.47 -20.49
C ASP A 288 11.35 -20.92 -20.53
N ARG A 289 12.57 -20.38 -20.50
CA ARG A 289 12.82 -18.94 -20.50
C ARG A 289 12.12 -18.21 -21.67
N ARG A 290 12.05 -18.82 -22.86
CA ARG A 290 11.45 -18.20 -24.05
C ARG A 290 9.93 -18.14 -23.93
N THR A 291 9.30 -19.22 -23.48
CA THR A 291 7.85 -19.26 -23.25
C THR A 291 7.46 -18.33 -22.10
N LEU A 292 8.27 -18.24 -21.04
CA LEU A 292 8.01 -17.34 -19.91
C LEU A 292 8.05 -15.86 -20.32
N VAL A 293 8.99 -15.46 -21.20
CA VAL A 293 9.00 -14.10 -21.79
C VAL A 293 7.74 -13.84 -22.64
N ARG A 294 7.32 -14.80 -23.47
CA ARG A 294 6.07 -14.68 -24.26
C ARG A 294 4.86 -14.50 -23.35
N LEU A 295 4.78 -15.28 -22.28
CA LEU A 295 3.70 -15.20 -21.29
C LEU A 295 3.66 -13.82 -20.64
N HIS A 296 4.81 -13.32 -20.19
CA HIS A 296 4.90 -11.97 -19.64
C HIS A 296 4.41 -10.90 -20.62
N HIS A 297 4.86 -10.95 -21.87
CA HIS A 297 4.43 -9.99 -22.89
C HIS A 297 2.92 -10.04 -23.20
N GLU A 298 2.31 -11.23 -23.15
CA GLU A 298 0.90 -11.42 -23.51
C GLU A 298 -0.09 -11.03 -22.41
N PHE A 299 0.31 -11.14 -21.14
CA PHE A 299 -0.56 -10.92 -19.98
C PHE A 299 -0.16 -9.72 -19.11
N PHE A 300 1.14 -9.45 -18.95
CA PHE A 300 1.64 -8.61 -17.86
C PHE A 300 2.38 -7.35 -18.34
N ALA A 301 2.87 -7.34 -19.57
CA ALA A 301 3.45 -6.15 -20.16
C ALA A 301 2.37 -5.09 -20.44
N LEU A 302 2.70 -3.82 -20.21
CA LEU A 302 1.84 -2.72 -20.63
C LEU A 302 1.82 -2.69 -22.16
N ARG A 303 0.66 -2.96 -22.75
CA ARG A 303 0.45 -2.75 -24.19
C ARG A 303 0.17 -1.27 -24.39
N ASP A 304 1.09 -0.56 -25.04
CA ASP A 304 0.77 0.76 -25.55
C ASP A 304 -0.45 0.61 -26.44
N GLY A 305 -1.56 1.24 -26.06
CA GLY A 305 -2.73 1.34 -26.92
C GLY A 305 -2.25 1.98 -28.21
N GLY A 306 -2.11 1.18 -29.26
CA GLY A 306 -1.89 1.70 -30.59
C GLY A 306 -2.97 2.73 -30.84
N HIS A 307 -2.56 3.97 -31.08
CA HIS A 307 -3.27 4.82 -32.02
C HIS A 307 -3.40 3.99 -33.31
N ASN A 308 -4.52 3.29 -33.47
CA ASN A 308 -4.94 2.86 -34.79
C ASN A 308 -5.31 4.14 -35.52
N GLY A 309 -4.61 4.39 -36.62
CA GLY A 309 -4.95 5.44 -37.58
C GLY A 309 -6.26 5.19 -38.31
#